data_AF-A0A941EJI5-F1
#
_entry.id   AF-A0A941EJI5-F1
#
_cell.length_a   1.000
_cell.length_b   1.000
_cell.length_c   1.000
_cell.angle_alpha   90.00
_cell.angle_beta   90.00
_cell.angle_gamma   90.00
#
_symmetry.space_group_name_H-M   'P 1'
#
loop_
_entity.id
_entity.type
_entity.pdbx_description
1 polymer ?
#
loop_
_entity_poly.entity_id
_entity_poly.type
_entity_poly.pdbx_seq_one_letter_code
_entity_poly.pdbx_strand_id
1 'polypeptide(L)'
;SLLWTSEGDFARGYGPALRESHADGAAAREYALTPAFQPRPGGDSGPRANATLEGLALSPDGRTAWLAMEAAWRQDGPMPTAHSPGGPLRITALDLSSGRAVRQIAYVPDAVPRARRIPWGPRLNGVSEILADGPDHLLVLERAYSAGAGFLSRLYR
;
A
#
# COMPACT_ATOMS: atom_id res chain seq x y z
N SER A 1 -7.65 20.11 6.43
CA SER A 1 -7.53 19.55 5.06
C SER A 1 -7.72 18.04 5.16
N LEU A 2 -7.93 17.38 4.02
CA LEU A 2 -8.01 15.93 3.89
C LEU A 2 -6.76 15.44 3.15
N LEU A 3 -6.00 14.54 3.76
CA LEU A 3 -4.89 13.84 3.12
C LEU A 3 -5.39 12.48 2.63
N TRP A 4 -5.06 12.12 1.39
CA TRP A 4 -5.54 10.88 0.77
C TRP A 4 -4.53 10.34 -0.25
N THR A 5 -4.56 9.03 -0.44
CA THR A 5 -3.76 8.34 -1.46
C THR A 5 -4.59 7.91 -2.65
N SER A 6 -3.93 7.76 -3.78
CA SER A 6 -4.49 7.11 -4.96
C SER A 6 -3.57 5.97 -5.37
N GLU A 7 -4.16 4.89 -5.84
CA GLU A 7 -3.41 3.80 -6.46
C GLU A 7 -2.80 4.19 -7.82
N GLY A 8 -3.46 5.12 -8.51
CA GLY A 8 -3.16 5.43 -9.89
C GLY A 8 -3.77 4.43 -10.88
N ASP A 9 -3.48 4.66 -12.16
CA ASP A 9 -3.82 3.77 -13.26
C ASP A 9 -2.70 3.88 -14.30
N PHE A 10 -1.74 2.94 -14.21
CA PHE A 10 -0.58 2.93 -15.10
C PHE A 10 -0.97 2.82 -16.57
N ALA A 11 -2.09 2.17 -16.91
CA ALA A 11 -2.56 2.07 -18.28
C ALA A 11 -3.07 3.42 -18.82
N ARG A 12 -3.48 4.32 -17.93
CA ARG A 12 -3.86 5.71 -18.25
C ARG A 12 -2.72 6.71 -18.05
N GLY A 13 -1.51 6.24 -17.71
CA GLY A 13 -0.31 7.08 -17.65
C GLY A 13 -0.09 7.84 -16.35
N TYR A 14 -0.79 7.49 -15.26
CA TYR A 14 -0.52 8.07 -13.94
C TYR A 14 -0.36 6.99 -12.88
N GLY A 15 0.54 7.21 -11.94
CA GLY A 15 0.83 6.25 -10.88
C GLY A 15 0.23 6.63 -9.54
N PRO A 16 0.66 5.94 -8.46
CA PRO A 16 0.18 6.24 -7.13
C PRO A 16 0.54 7.66 -6.71
N ALA A 17 -0.30 8.26 -5.90
CA ALA A 17 -0.16 9.65 -5.48
C ALA A 17 -0.54 9.83 -4.01
N LEU A 18 0.06 10.84 -3.37
CA LEU A 18 -0.36 11.37 -2.07
C LEU A 18 -0.80 12.82 -2.28
N ARG A 19 -2.05 13.12 -1.92
CA ARG A 19 -2.69 14.40 -2.19
C ARG A 19 -3.35 14.96 -0.94
N GLU A 20 -3.38 16.28 -0.89
CA GLU A 20 -4.09 17.05 0.11
C GLU A 20 -5.15 17.91 -0.58
N SER A 21 -6.35 17.89 -0.01
CA SER A 21 -7.49 18.68 -0.47
C SER A 21 -8.10 19.47 0.67
N HIS A 22 -8.69 20.62 0.35
CA HIS A 22 -9.56 21.34 1.26
C HIS A 22 -10.90 20.58 1.41
N ALA A 23 -11.65 20.90 2.47
CA ALA A 23 -12.93 20.22 2.76
C ALA A 23 -14.01 20.49 1.70
N ASP A 24 -13.84 21.55 0.90
CA ASP A 24 -14.69 21.88 -0.26
C ASP A 24 -14.29 21.13 -1.54
N GLY A 25 -13.26 20.27 -1.47
CA GLY A 25 -12.75 19.48 -2.58
C GLY A 25 -11.68 20.19 -3.42
N ALA A 26 -11.34 21.45 -3.14
CA ALA A 26 -10.26 22.13 -3.84
C ALA A 26 -8.91 21.44 -3.57
N ALA A 27 -8.09 21.29 -4.63
CA ALA A 27 -6.74 20.73 -4.49
C ALA A 27 -5.86 21.71 -3.70
N ALA A 28 -5.19 21.21 -2.66
CA ALA A 28 -4.29 22.00 -1.82
C ALA A 28 -2.82 21.71 -2.13
N ARG A 29 -2.44 20.42 -2.18
CA ARG A 29 -1.06 19.99 -2.43
C ARG A 29 -1.01 18.59 -3.02
N GLU A 30 -0.02 18.34 -3.86
CA GLU A 30 0.39 16.99 -4.27
C GLU A 30 1.82 16.75 -3.81
N TYR A 31 2.06 15.64 -3.13
CA TYR A 31 3.38 15.28 -2.61
C TYR A 31 4.12 14.47 -3.68
N ALA A 32 5.31 14.93 -4.08
CA ALA A 32 6.13 14.23 -5.05
C ALA A 32 6.65 12.90 -4.46
N LEU A 33 6.11 11.78 -4.93
CA LEU A 33 6.66 10.46 -4.61
C LEU A 33 7.94 10.22 -5.42
N THR A 34 8.86 9.43 -4.85
CA THR A 34 10.09 9.09 -5.57
C THR A 34 9.79 8.34 -6.88
N PRO A 35 10.63 8.43 -7.91
CA PRO A 35 10.41 7.71 -9.18
C PRO A 35 10.28 6.18 -9.02
N ALA A 36 10.72 5.62 -7.89
CA ALA A 36 10.59 4.20 -7.59
C ALA A 36 9.12 3.75 -7.37
N PHE A 37 8.20 4.69 -7.09
CA PHE A 37 6.74 4.45 -7.08
C PHE A 37 6.12 4.34 -8.47
N GLN A 38 6.93 4.29 -9.53
CA GLN A 38 6.48 4.04 -10.90
C GLN A 38 7.08 2.73 -11.43
N PRO A 39 6.34 1.95 -12.23
CA PRO A 39 6.91 0.85 -12.98
C PRO A 39 8.03 1.36 -13.89
N ARG A 40 9.17 0.67 -13.92
CA ARG A 40 10.22 1.01 -14.88
C ARG A 40 9.88 0.49 -16.28
N PRO A 41 10.38 1.15 -17.35
CA PRO A 41 10.40 0.57 -18.68
C PRO A 41 11.01 -0.85 -18.63
N GLY A 42 10.34 -1.82 -19.26
CA GLY A 42 10.69 -3.25 -19.15
C GLY A 42 9.73 -4.07 -18.27
N GLY A 43 9.04 -3.43 -17.32
CA GLY A 43 7.98 -4.06 -16.53
C GLY A 43 8.43 -5.07 -15.48
N ASP A 44 9.72 -5.13 -15.20
CA ASP A 44 10.44 -6.03 -14.31
C ASP A 44 10.81 -5.38 -12.97
N SER A 45 10.56 -4.09 -12.80
CA SER A 45 10.69 -3.39 -11.51
C SER A 45 9.63 -2.31 -11.28
N GLY A 46 9.43 -1.96 -10.02
CA GLY A 46 8.43 -1.02 -9.54
C GLY A 46 7.13 -1.67 -9.09
N PRO A 47 6.12 -0.87 -8.71
CA PRO A 47 4.82 -1.35 -8.27
C PRO A 47 4.07 -2.16 -9.32
N ARG A 48 3.08 -2.93 -8.84
CA ARG A 48 2.16 -3.71 -9.66
C ARG A 48 0.85 -2.92 -9.82
N ALA A 49 0.22 -3.00 -10.98
CA ALA A 49 -1.09 -2.37 -11.18
C ALA A 49 -2.12 -2.99 -10.22
N ASN A 50 -2.98 -2.16 -9.62
CA ASN A 50 -3.98 -2.59 -8.64
C ASN A 50 -3.36 -3.40 -7.49
N ALA A 51 -2.27 -2.85 -6.95
CA ALA A 51 -1.52 -3.39 -5.82
C ALA A 51 -0.59 -2.31 -5.23
N THR A 52 -1.07 -1.06 -5.23
CA THR A 52 -0.25 0.12 -4.94
C THR A 52 -0.56 0.74 -3.58
N LEU A 53 -0.75 2.04 -3.44
CA LEU A 53 -1.00 2.68 -2.15
C LEU A 53 -2.44 2.44 -1.69
N GLU A 54 -2.65 1.53 -0.73
CA GLU A 54 -3.94 1.33 -0.05
C GLU A 54 -3.97 1.93 1.36
N GLY A 55 -2.86 1.93 2.11
CA GLY A 55 -2.84 2.40 3.50
C GLY A 55 -2.23 3.79 3.70
N LEU A 56 -2.82 4.59 4.59
CA LEU A 56 -2.36 5.92 4.97
C LEU A 56 -2.57 6.17 6.47
N ALA A 57 -1.49 6.52 7.18
CA ALA A 57 -1.58 6.96 8.57
C ALA A 57 -0.80 8.25 8.81
N LEU A 58 -1.33 9.14 9.64
CA LEU A 58 -0.59 10.29 10.17
C LEU A 58 0.05 9.91 11.50
N SER A 59 1.28 10.37 11.73
CA SER A 59 1.87 10.36 13.07
C SER A 59 1.01 11.20 14.02
N PRO A 60 1.03 10.91 15.34
CA PRO A 60 0.23 11.66 16.33
C PRO A 60 0.49 13.18 16.34
N ASP A 61 1.69 13.62 15.97
CA ASP A 61 2.06 15.03 15.87
C ASP A 61 1.68 15.69 14.52
N GLY A 62 1.11 14.91 13.59
CA GLY A 62 0.69 15.35 12.26
C GLY A 62 1.83 15.73 11.33
N ARG A 63 3.09 15.42 11.66
CA ARG A 63 4.26 15.82 10.85
C ARG A 63 4.67 14.79 9.81
N THR A 64 4.32 13.53 10.02
CA THR A 64 4.72 12.42 9.15
C THR A 64 3.49 11.70 8.61
N ALA A 65 3.49 11.44 7.30
CA ALA A 65 2.55 10.52 6.67
C ALA A 65 3.24 9.19 6.38
N TRP A 66 2.65 8.10 6.86
CA TRP A 66 3.02 6.74 6.52
C TRP A 66 2.15 6.26 5.37
N LEU A 67 2.79 5.75 4.32
CA LEU A 67 2.16 5.22 3.12
C LEU A 67 2.44 3.73 3.03
N ALA A 68 1.41 2.89 2.96
CA ALA A 68 1.57 1.45 2.78
C ALA A 68 1.18 1.02 1.36
N MET A 69 2.10 0.30 0.72
CA MET A 69 1.80 -0.48 -0.47
C MET A 69 0.91 -1.67 -0.09
N GLU A 70 -0.08 -2.05 -0.90
CA GLU A 70 -0.88 -3.28 -0.71
C GLU A 70 0.01 -4.51 -0.86
N ALA A 71 0.93 -4.48 -1.84
CA ALA A 71 1.77 -5.61 -2.19
C ALA A 71 3.21 -5.22 -2.52
N ALA A 72 4.07 -6.24 -2.57
CA ALA A 72 5.46 -6.11 -2.96
C ALA A 72 5.62 -5.54 -4.37
N TRP A 73 6.59 -4.64 -4.54
CA TRP A 73 7.08 -4.29 -5.87
C TRP A 73 7.67 -5.51 -6.56
N ARG A 74 7.77 -5.47 -7.89
CA ARG A 74 8.14 -6.64 -8.70
C ARG A 74 9.48 -7.25 -8.32
N GLN A 75 10.48 -6.40 -8.07
CA GLN A 75 11.82 -6.81 -7.67
C GLN A 75 11.92 -7.25 -6.21
N ASP A 76 10.93 -6.92 -5.39
CA ASP A 76 10.96 -7.25 -3.95
C ASP A 76 10.40 -8.66 -3.69
N GLY A 77 9.66 -9.24 -4.63
CA GLY A 77 9.27 -10.64 -4.60
C GLY A 77 7.88 -10.92 -5.17
N PRO A 78 7.43 -12.18 -5.11
CA PRO A 78 6.15 -12.60 -5.67
C PRO A 78 4.95 -12.10 -4.83
N MET A 79 3.76 -12.19 -5.41
CA MET A 79 2.51 -12.05 -4.65
C MET A 79 2.34 -13.24 -3.70
N PRO A 80 1.66 -13.07 -2.55
CA PRO A 80 1.38 -14.18 -1.65
C PRO A 80 0.57 -15.28 -2.33
N THR A 81 0.85 -16.52 -1.95
CA THR A 81 0.14 -17.72 -2.42
C THR A 81 -0.52 -18.44 -1.26
N ALA A 82 -1.20 -19.56 -1.51
CA ALA A 82 -1.74 -20.39 -0.43
C ALA A 82 -0.64 -21.14 0.36
N HIS A 83 0.58 -21.19 -0.16
CA HIS A 83 1.69 -21.98 0.39
C HIS A 83 2.87 -21.13 0.87
N SER A 84 2.91 -19.85 0.47
CA SER A 84 4.03 -18.97 0.77
C SER A 84 3.53 -17.53 1.02
N PRO A 85 4.16 -16.80 1.95
CA PRO A 85 3.97 -15.36 2.05
C PRO A 85 4.42 -14.67 0.75
N GLY A 86 4.05 -13.40 0.62
CA GLY A 86 4.54 -12.56 -0.47
C GLY A 86 5.98 -12.12 -0.25
N GLY A 87 6.54 -11.43 -1.24
CA GLY A 87 7.71 -10.57 -1.00
C GLY A 87 7.37 -9.45 0.00
N PRO A 88 8.38 -8.80 0.59
CA PRO A 88 8.15 -7.62 1.41
C PRO A 88 7.52 -6.48 0.59
N LEU A 89 6.41 -5.94 1.09
CA LEU A 89 5.88 -4.65 0.67
C LEU A 89 6.55 -3.51 1.43
N ARG A 90 6.41 -2.30 0.91
CA ARG A 90 7.06 -1.12 1.45
C ARG A 90 6.07 -0.25 2.20
N ILE A 91 6.39 0.08 3.45
CA ILE A 91 5.71 1.13 4.21
C ILE A 91 6.67 2.32 4.32
N THR A 92 6.29 3.47 3.76
CA THR A 92 7.17 4.64 3.62
C THR A 92 6.67 5.81 4.46
N ALA A 93 7.52 6.35 5.32
CA ALA A 93 7.28 7.59 6.04
C ALA A 93 7.74 8.80 5.21
N LEU A 94 6.87 9.78 5.02
CA LEU A 94 7.20 11.09 4.45
C LEU A 94 7.05 12.17 5.51
N ASP A 95 8.05 13.04 5.61
CA ASP A 95 7.92 14.31 6.32
C ASP A 95 7.03 15.25 5.50
N LEU A 96 5.92 15.71 6.09
CA LEU A 96 4.92 16.50 5.38
C LEU A 96 5.39 17.94 5.13
N SER A 97 6.36 18.45 5.90
CA SER A 97 6.88 19.80 5.66
C SER A 97 7.69 19.84 4.36
N SER A 98 8.69 18.97 4.24
CA SER A 98 9.61 18.88 3.11
C SER A 98 9.08 18.04 1.95
N GLY A 99 8.11 17.16 2.20
CA GLY A 99 7.61 16.17 1.24
C GLY A 99 8.61 15.05 0.96
N ARG A 100 9.66 14.89 1.79
CA ARG A 100 10.71 13.89 1.56
C ARG A 100 10.42 12.61 2.32
N ALA A 101 10.72 11.46 1.71
CA ALA A 101 10.76 10.19 2.42
C ALA A 101 11.88 10.21 3.47
N VAL A 102 11.55 9.88 4.71
CA VAL A 102 12.48 9.87 5.86
C VAL A 102 12.76 8.47 6.38
N ARG A 103 11.87 7.50 6.11
CA ARG A 103 12.04 6.09 6.49
C ARG A 103 11.26 5.18 5.55
N GLN A 104 11.74 3.96 5.35
CA GLN A 104 11.01 2.91 4.65
C GLN A 104 11.20 1.57 5.38
N ILE A 105 10.11 0.85 5.58
CA ILE A 105 10.07 -0.44 6.28
C ILE A 105 9.65 -1.51 5.27
N ALA A 106 10.32 -2.66 5.32
CA ALA A 106 9.92 -3.87 4.63
C ALA A 106 8.95 -4.66 5.52
N TYR A 107 7.71 -4.86 5.07
CA TYR A 107 6.69 -5.63 5.77
C TYR A 107 6.37 -6.88 4.94
N VAL A 108 6.42 -8.07 5.54
CA VAL A 108 6.12 -9.33 4.84
C VAL A 108 4.68 -9.73 5.15
N PRO A 109 3.75 -9.70 4.18
CA PRO A 109 2.37 -10.09 4.41
C PRO A 109 2.23 -11.60 4.52
N ASP A 110 1.18 -12.06 5.20
CA ASP A 110 0.89 -13.48 5.31
C ASP A 110 0.59 -14.13 3.95
N ALA A 111 0.76 -15.45 3.90
CA ALA A 111 0.20 -16.28 2.85
C ALA A 111 -1.34 -16.13 2.77
N VAL A 112 -1.92 -16.40 1.60
CA VAL A 112 -3.37 -16.32 1.43
C VAL A 112 -4.05 -17.42 2.26
N PRO A 113 -4.88 -17.07 3.25
CA PRO A 113 -5.27 -18.00 4.32
C PRO A 113 -6.39 -18.97 3.92
N ARG A 114 -7.11 -18.70 2.83
CA ARG A 114 -8.23 -19.54 2.37
C ARG A 114 -8.00 -19.99 0.93
N ALA A 115 -8.23 -21.27 0.66
CA ALA A 115 -8.35 -21.77 -0.70
C ALA A 115 -9.59 -21.18 -1.40
N ARG A 116 -9.59 -21.20 -2.74
CA ARG A 116 -10.82 -20.90 -3.50
C ARG A 116 -11.82 -22.04 -3.30
N ARG A 117 -13.11 -21.72 -3.27
CA ARG A 117 -14.20 -22.73 -3.33
C ARG A 117 -14.75 -22.94 -4.74
N ILE A 118 -14.32 -22.12 -5.69
CA ILE A 118 -14.63 -22.25 -7.11
C ILE A 118 -13.33 -22.33 -7.94
N PRO A 119 -13.35 -22.91 -9.15
CA PRO A 119 -12.12 -23.17 -9.92
C PRO A 119 -11.42 -21.90 -10.44
N TRP A 120 -12.12 -20.77 -10.53
CA TRP A 120 -11.62 -19.50 -11.08
C TRP A 120 -11.79 -18.33 -10.09
N GLY A 121 -11.40 -17.12 -10.51
CA GLY A 121 -11.56 -15.89 -9.72
C GLY A 121 -10.33 -15.51 -8.89
N PRO A 122 -10.38 -14.42 -8.10
CA PRO A 122 -9.21 -13.94 -7.37
C PRO A 122 -8.84 -14.84 -6.18
N ARG A 123 -7.57 -14.77 -5.79
CA ARG A 123 -7.03 -15.27 -4.53
C ARG A 123 -5.83 -14.41 -4.16
N LEU A 124 -5.98 -13.57 -3.15
CA LEU A 124 -5.00 -12.55 -2.79
C LEU A 124 -5.03 -12.26 -1.30
N ASN A 125 -3.91 -11.72 -0.82
CA ASN A 125 -3.74 -11.11 0.49
C ASN A 125 -2.81 -9.91 0.32
N GLY A 126 -3.01 -8.87 1.12
CA GLY A 126 -2.24 -7.63 1.06
C GLY A 126 -2.65 -6.70 2.18
N VAL A 127 -1.89 -5.62 2.34
CA VAL A 127 -2.22 -4.56 3.30
C VAL A 127 -3.35 -3.72 2.74
N SER A 128 -4.42 -3.55 3.51
CA SER A 128 -5.54 -2.69 3.13
C SER A 128 -5.60 -1.39 3.93
N GLU A 129 -4.99 -1.34 5.10
CA GLU A 129 -4.89 -0.11 5.89
C GLU A 129 -3.75 -0.20 6.91
N ILE A 130 -3.26 0.96 7.33
CA ILE A 130 -2.37 1.12 8.48
C ILE A 130 -2.90 2.20 9.44
N LEU A 131 -2.54 2.13 10.71
CA LEU A 131 -2.85 3.16 11.69
C LEU A 131 -1.64 3.42 12.59
N ALA A 132 -1.36 4.68 12.90
CA ALA A 132 -0.31 5.01 13.87
C ALA A 132 -0.74 4.55 15.28
N ASP A 133 0.15 3.83 15.98
CA ASP A 133 -0.09 3.29 17.32
C ASP A 133 1.01 3.69 18.30
N GLY A 134 1.22 5.00 18.41
CA GLY A 134 2.28 5.60 19.22
C GLY A 134 3.61 5.77 18.46
N PRO A 135 4.66 6.19 19.17
CA PRO A 135 5.98 6.40 18.56
C PRO A 135 6.50 5.10 17.96
N ASP A 136 6.92 5.14 16.68
CA ASP A 136 7.55 4.02 15.97
C ASP A 136 6.73 2.73 15.80
N HIS A 137 5.43 2.76 16.11
CA HIS A 137 4.54 1.60 15.98
C HIS A 137 3.38 1.90 15.00
N LEU A 138 3.05 0.89 14.18
CA LEU A 138 1.92 0.90 13.28
C LEU A 138 1.06 -0.33 13.55
N LEU A 139 -0.25 -0.16 13.57
CA LEU A 139 -1.15 -1.27 13.32
C LEU A 139 -1.26 -1.47 11.81
N VAL A 140 -1.26 -2.73 11.38
CA VAL A 140 -1.36 -3.11 9.96
C VAL A 140 -2.56 -4.02 9.78
N LEU A 141 -3.51 -3.60 8.94
CA LEU A 141 -4.66 -4.38 8.57
C LEU A 141 -4.38 -5.09 7.24
N GLU A 142 -4.32 -6.42 7.28
CA GLU A 142 -4.31 -7.23 6.08
C GLU A 142 -5.73 -7.65 5.70
N ARG A 143 -6.00 -7.67 4.40
CA ARG A 143 -7.25 -8.14 3.82
C ARG A 143 -6.98 -9.20 2.75
N ALA A 144 -7.50 -10.39 3.00
CA ALA A 144 -7.50 -11.49 2.06
C ALA A 144 -8.88 -11.64 1.40
N TYR A 145 -8.87 -12.04 0.13
CA TYR A 145 -10.06 -12.51 -0.58
C TYR A 145 -9.75 -13.77 -1.36
N SER A 146 -10.64 -14.76 -1.24
CA SER A 146 -10.59 -15.98 -2.05
C SER A 146 -11.95 -16.25 -2.66
N ALA A 147 -11.98 -16.45 -3.98
CA ALA A 147 -13.20 -16.69 -4.72
C ALA A 147 -14.03 -17.84 -4.13
N GLY A 148 -15.30 -17.55 -3.82
CA GLY A 148 -16.24 -18.47 -3.16
C GLY A 148 -16.01 -18.68 -1.65
N ALA A 149 -14.85 -18.31 -1.10
CA ALA A 149 -14.56 -18.39 0.33
C ALA A 149 -14.73 -17.05 1.09
N GLY A 150 -14.84 -15.94 0.34
CA GLY A 150 -15.11 -14.60 0.87
C GLY A 150 -13.86 -13.88 1.39
N PHE A 151 -14.11 -12.82 2.17
CA PHE A 151 -13.08 -12.00 2.79
C PHE A 151 -12.63 -12.55 4.14
N LEU A 152 -11.40 -12.21 4.51
CA LEU A 152 -10.85 -12.36 5.85
C LEU A 152 -9.92 -11.18 6.12
N SER A 153 -9.99 -10.62 7.32
CA SER A 153 -9.10 -9.54 7.75
C SER A 153 -8.33 -9.94 9.00
N ARG A 154 -7.09 -9.48 9.11
CA ARG A 154 -6.22 -9.67 10.28
C ARG A 154 -5.54 -8.36 10.63
N LEU A 155 -5.44 -8.09 11.92
CA LEU A 155 -4.79 -6.89 12.45
C LEU A 155 -3.49 -7.30 13.13
N TYR A 156 -2.40 -6.65 12.76
CA TYR A 156 -1.06 -6.83 13.31
C TYR A 156 -0.61 -5.54 14.00
N ARG A 157 0.37 -5.67 14.89
CA ARG A 157 1.04 -4.58 15.59
C ARG A 157 2.55 -4.81 15.55
#